data_AF-A0A6I1JZ88-F1
#
_entry.id   AF-A0A6I1JZ88-F1
#
_cell.length_a   1.000
_cell.length_b   1.000
_cell.length_c   1.000
_cell.angle_alpha   90.00
_cell.angle_beta   90.00
_cell.angle_gamma   90.00
#
_symmetry.space_group_name_H-M   'P 1'
#
loop_
_entity.id
_entity.type
_entity.pdbx_description
1 polymer ?
#
loop_
_entity_poly.entity_id
_entity_poly.type
_entity_poly.pdbx_seq_one_letter_code
_entity_poly.pdbx_strand_id
1 'polypeptide(L)'
;MAFAMLDAPRAARSLLTASAVRERSRKMLDLGIEGKLSAFTVAMDRLPGAADVVVDVIRANYPDLVIPFHARWRHFTAGGRDLGAEPLAGIADPAERGRTAFDLAIVSVLLDAGAGMGWRYRDGPTGVELSKS
;
A
#
# COMPACT_ATOMS: atom_id res chain seq x y z
N MET A 1 29.35 4.34 -14.30
CA MET A 1 29.93 5.64 -13.87
C MET A 1 28.93 6.29 -12.92
N ALA A 2 29.20 6.78 -11.70
CA ALA A 2 30.43 7.15 -11.01
C ALA A 2 30.20 7.07 -9.48
N PHE A 3 29.99 5.86 -8.94
CA PHE A 3 29.79 5.67 -7.49
C PHE A 3 31.09 5.49 -6.70
N ALA A 4 32.21 5.29 -7.38
CA ALA A 4 33.46 4.84 -6.78
C ALA A 4 34.23 5.91 -5.98
N MET A 5 33.68 7.12 -5.77
CA MET A 5 34.38 8.20 -5.05
C MET A 5 33.49 9.02 -4.10
N LEU A 6 32.34 8.47 -3.67
CA LEU A 6 31.52 9.14 -2.67
C LEU A 6 31.93 8.68 -1.26
N ASP A 7 32.11 9.63 -0.34
CA ASP A 7 32.14 9.33 1.09
C ASP A 7 30.83 8.62 1.52
N ALA A 8 30.84 7.92 2.66
CA ALA A 8 29.69 7.13 3.09
C ALA A 8 28.37 7.94 3.17
N PRO A 9 28.36 9.19 3.69
CA PRO A 9 27.15 10.02 3.68
C PRO A 9 26.63 10.36 2.27
N ARG A 10 27.51 10.73 1.33
CA ARG A 10 27.10 11.03 -0.06
C ARG A 10 26.64 9.76 -0.77
N ALA A 11 27.31 8.64 -0.54
CA ALA A 11 26.89 7.34 -1.06
C ALA A 11 25.49 6.98 -0.54
N ALA A 12 25.22 7.14 0.75
CA ALA A 12 23.88 6.90 1.32
C ALA A 12 22.83 7.80 0.67
N ARG A 13 23.08 9.12 0.58
CA ARG A 13 22.13 10.08 -0.01
C ARG A 13 21.82 9.78 -1.48
N SER A 14 22.82 9.33 -2.23
CA SER A 14 22.62 8.99 -3.64
C SER A 14 21.61 7.85 -3.87
N LEU A 15 21.47 6.94 -2.89
CA LEU A 15 20.52 5.84 -2.93
C LEU A 15 19.09 6.30 -2.62
N LEU A 16 18.92 7.47 -1.97
CA LEU A 16 17.62 8.04 -1.60
C LEU A 16 16.98 8.84 -2.74
N THR A 17 17.07 8.32 -3.97
CA THR A 17 16.50 8.96 -5.16
C THR A 17 15.66 7.98 -5.96
N ALA A 18 14.62 8.48 -6.63
CA ALA A 18 13.80 7.65 -7.52
C ALA A 18 14.61 7.02 -8.66
N SER A 19 15.67 7.69 -9.12
CA SER A 19 16.58 7.14 -10.12
C SER A 19 17.34 5.92 -9.59
N ALA A 20 17.89 6.00 -8.36
CA ALA A 20 18.55 4.88 -7.73
C ALA A 20 17.60 3.69 -7.51
N VAL A 21 16.36 3.94 -7.09
CA VAL A 21 15.32 2.90 -6.97
C VAL A 21 15.09 2.19 -8.30
N ARG A 22 14.92 2.94 -9.40
CA ARG A 22 14.72 2.36 -10.74
C ARG A 22 15.93 1.54 -11.19
N GLU A 23 17.15 2.07 -11.02
CA GLU A 23 18.38 1.36 -11.41
C GLU A 23 18.54 0.05 -10.64
N ARG A 24 18.31 0.05 -9.32
CA ARG A 24 18.46 -1.15 -8.49
C ARG A 24 17.35 -2.17 -8.73
N SER A 25 16.11 -1.71 -8.90
CA SER A 25 14.98 -2.59 -9.24
C SER A 25 15.18 -3.26 -10.61
N ARG A 26 15.77 -2.55 -11.58
CA ARG A 26 16.12 -3.14 -12.87
C ARG A 26 17.12 -4.28 -12.72
N LYS A 27 18.20 -4.06 -11.95
CA LYS A 27 19.19 -5.10 -11.66
C LYS A 27 18.56 -6.34 -11.00
N MET A 28 17.61 -6.14 -10.09
CA MET A 28 16.89 -7.25 -9.46
C MET A 28 16.03 -8.03 -10.48
N LEU A 29 15.34 -7.31 -11.39
CA LEU A 29 14.60 -7.97 -12.47
C LEU A 29 15.53 -8.77 -13.39
N ASP A 30 16.66 -8.18 -13.79
CA ASP A 30 17.63 -8.84 -14.69
C ASP A 30 18.15 -10.14 -14.06
N LEU A 31 18.51 -10.11 -12.77
CA LEU A 31 18.88 -11.31 -12.01
C LEU A 31 17.75 -12.35 -11.97
N GLY A 32 16.50 -11.89 -11.83
CA GLY A 32 15.32 -12.76 -11.84
C GLY A 32 15.08 -13.44 -13.18
N ILE A 33 15.18 -12.69 -14.28
CA ILE A 33 15.05 -13.21 -15.64
C ILE A 33 16.17 -14.20 -15.96
N GLU A 34 17.38 -13.94 -15.47
CA GLU A 34 18.54 -14.83 -15.61
C GLU A 34 18.50 -16.05 -14.67
N GLY A 35 17.47 -16.21 -13.83
CA GLY A 35 17.32 -17.34 -12.91
C GLY A 35 18.34 -17.35 -11.77
N LYS A 36 18.91 -16.19 -11.42
CA LYS A 36 19.97 -16.06 -10.39
C LYS A 36 19.44 -15.78 -8.98
N LEU A 37 18.13 -15.74 -8.79
CA LEU A 37 17.50 -15.53 -7.49
C LEU A 37 17.34 -16.86 -6.75
N SER A 38 17.57 -16.85 -5.44
CA SER A 38 17.51 -18.05 -4.59
C SER A 38 16.11 -18.34 -4.03
N ALA A 39 15.27 -17.31 -3.87
CA ALA A 39 13.99 -17.43 -3.16
C ALA A 39 12.78 -17.61 -4.08
N PHE A 40 12.87 -17.17 -5.34
CA PHE A 40 11.77 -17.26 -6.30
C PHE A 40 12.28 -17.20 -7.74
N THR A 41 11.46 -17.64 -8.68
CA THR A 41 11.74 -17.60 -10.13
C THR A 41 10.86 -16.57 -10.81
N VAL A 42 11.38 -15.90 -11.85
CA VAL A 42 10.60 -14.98 -12.68
C VAL A 42 10.18 -15.69 -13.97
N ALA A 43 8.89 -16.03 -14.07
CA ALA A 43 8.31 -16.66 -15.25
C ALA A 43 7.63 -15.60 -16.14
N MET A 44 8.39 -15.00 -17.05
CA MET A 44 7.89 -13.91 -17.90
C MET A 44 6.75 -14.33 -18.83
N ASP A 45 6.71 -15.60 -19.23
CA ASP A 45 5.63 -16.21 -20.02
C ASP A 45 4.29 -16.24 -19.26
N ARG A 46 4.31 -16.15 -17.92
CA ARG A 46 3.12 -16.09 -17.07
C ARG A 46 2.61 -14.68 -16.83
N LEU A 47 3.37 -13.65 -17.19
CA LEU A 47 2.97 -12.26 -16.98
C LEU A 47 1.63 -11.89 -17.64
N PRO A 48 1.31 -12.33 -18.87
CA PRO A 48 -0.01 -12.08 -19.45
C PRO A 48 -1.15 -12.66 -18.61
N GLY A 49 -1.04 -13.91 -18.19
CA GLY A 49 -2.07 -14.54 -17.35
C GLY A 49 -2.21 -13.88 -15.97
N ALA A 50 -1.11 -13.39 -15.39
CA ALA A 50 -1.17 -12.59 -14.16
C ALA A 50 -1.91 -11.27 -14.38
N ALA A 51 -1.72 -10.61 -15.53
CA ALA A 51 -2.45 -9.40 -15.89
C ALA A 51 -3.95 -9.67 -16.07
N ASP A 52 -4.32 -10.78 -16.72
CA ASP A 52 -5.72 -11.19 -16.88
C ASP A 52 -6.41 -11.39 -15.52
N VAL A 53 -5.75 -12.07 -14.58
CA VAL A 53 -6.27 -12.23 -13.21
C VAL A 53 -6.50 -10.88 -12.52
N VAL A 54 -5.57 -9.94 -12.65
CA VAL A 54 -5.72 -8.59 -12.07
C VAL A 54 -6.91 -7.87 -12.71
N VAL A 55 -7.08 -7.96 -14.03
CA VAL A 55 -8.20 -7.36 -14.75
C VAL A 55 -9.53 -7.96 -14.30
N ASP A 56 -9.60 -9.27 -14.15
CA ASP A 56 -10.81 -9.96 -13.68
C ASP A 56 -11.18 -9.53 -12.26
N VAL A 57 -10.19 -9.44 -11.36
CA VAL A 57 -10.40 -8.95 -9.99
C VAL A 57 -10.88 -7.49 -10.00
N ILE A 58 -10.29 -6.63 -10.82
CA ILE A 58 -10.72 -5.23 -10.95
C ILE A 58 -12.18 -5.16 -11.40
N ARG A 59 -12.55 -5.88 -12.47
CA ARG A 59 -13.92 -5.87 -13.01
C ARG A 59 -14.94 -6.47 -12.04
N ALA A 60 -14.56 -7.50 -11.30
CA ALA A 60 -15.44 -8.11 -10.30
C ALA A 60 -15.72 -7.16 -9.12
N ASN A 61 -14.72 -6.39 -8.68
CA ASN A 61 -14.87 -5.44 -7.56
C ASN A 61 -15.42 -4.07 -7.99
N TYR A 62 -15.15 -3.66 -9.23
CA TYR A 62 -15.53 -2.36 -9.80
C TYR A 62 -16.08 -2.54 -11.22
N PRO A 63 -17.33 -3.03 -11.38
CA PRO A 63 -17.90 -3.33 -12.70
C PRO A 63 -18.01 -2.11 -13.64
N ASP A 64 -18.14 -0.91 -13.08
CA ASP A 64 -18.17 0.36 -13.80
C ASP A 64 -16.79 1.01 -13.98
N LEU A 65 -15.73 0.36 -13.48
CA LEU A 65 -14.35 0.84 -13.43
C LEU A 65 -14.17 2.17 -12.68
N VAL A 66 -15.13 2.55 -11.83
CA VAL A 66 -15.01 3.70 -10.93
C VAL A 66 -14.25 3.25 -9.68
N ILE A 67 -12.93 3.18 -9.79
CA ILE A 67 -12.06 2.73 -8.71
C ILE A 67 -11.85 3.89 -7.71
N PRO A 68 -12.21 3.73 -6.43
CA PRO A 68 -11.99 4.77 -5.43
C PRO A 68 -10.49 4.97 -5.19
N PHE A 69 -10.12 6.19 -4.80
CA PHE A 69 -8.74 6.52 -4.48
C PHE A 69 -8.19 5.59 -3.39
N HIS A 70 -7.08 4.90 -3.70
CA HIS A 70 -6.41 4.05 -2.75
C HIS A 70 -5.66 4.90 -1.73
N ALA A 71 -6.15 4.91 -0.50
CA ALA A 71 -5.61 5.70 0.59
C ALA A 71 -5.76 4.98 1.92
N ARG A 72 -5.02 5.47 2.91
CA ARG A 72 -5.13 5.06 4.31
C ARG A 72 -6.56 5.11 4.85
N TRP A 73 -7.38 6.01 4.32
CA TRP A 73 -8.80 6.14 4.66
C TRP A 73 -9.63 4.90 4.35
N ARG A 74 -9.25 4.10 3.34
CA ARG A 74 -9.97 2.88 2.97
C ARG A 74 -9.95 1.81 4.07
N HIS A 75 -9.01 1.87 5.03
CA HIS A 75 -9.04 0.99 6.22
C HIS A 75 -10.27 1.24 7.10
N PHE A 76 -10.90 2.41 7.01
CA PHE A 76 -12.09 2.76 7.77
C PHE A 76 -13.39 2.62 6.97
N THR A 77 -13.30 2.11 5.73
CA THR A 77 -14.50 1.86 4.92
C THR A 77 -14.96 0.41 5.09
N ALA A 78 -16.08 0.21 5.78
CA ALA A 78 -16.60 -1.10 6.14
C ALA A 78 -18.13 -1.12 6.04
N GLY A 79 -18.70 -2.23 5.55
CA GLY A 79 -20.16 -2.38 5.45
C GLY A 79 -20.86 -1.27 4.63
N GLY A 80 -20.18 -0.71 3.61
CA GLY A 80 -20.71 0.39 2.79
C GLY A 80 -20.64 1.79 3.43
N ARG A 81 -20.05 1.90 4.63
CA ARG A 81 -19.87 3.17 5.36
C ARG A 81 -18.43 3.65 5.30
N ASP A 82 -18.22 4.95 5.50
CA ASP A 82 -16.91 5.56 5.69
C ASP A 82 -16.77 6.02 7.16
N LEU A 83 -16.35 5.08 8.01
CA LEU A 83 -16.19 5.30 9.45
C LEU A 83 -15.06 6.30 9.76
N GLY A 84 -14.22 6.63 8.79
CA GLY A 84 -13.18 7.65 8.93
C GLY A 84 -13.71 9.04 8.65
N ALA A 85 -14.56 9.20 7.64
CA ALA A 85 -15.16 10.50 7.28
C ALA A 85 -16.30 10.92 8.22
N GLU A 86 -17.10 9.97 8.70
CA GLU A 86 -18.22 10.23 9.61
C GLU A 86 -17.86 11.08 10.85
N PRO A 87 -16.82 10.75 11.65
CA PRO A 87 -16.44 11.58 12.80
C PRO A 87 -15.89 12.95 12.40
N LEU A 88 -15.23 13.06 11.23
CA LEU A 88 -14.67 14.32 10.74
C LEU A 88 -15.75 15.31 10.29
N ALA A 89 -16.90 14.81 9.83
CA ALA A 89 -18.00 15.63 9.35
C ALA A 89 -18.58 16.57 10.43
N GLY A 90 -18.54 16.15 11.70
CA GLY A 90 -19.04 16.93 12.84
C GLY A 90 -18.09 18.01 13.36
N ILE A 91 -16.82 18.01 12.93
CA ILE A 91 -15.80 18.91 13.48
C ILE A 91 -15.77 20.21 12.67
N ALA A 92 -16.22 21.31 13.28
CA ALA A 92 -16.32 22.61 12.60
C ALA A 92 -14.96 23.30 12.40
N ASP A 93 -14.06 23.23 13.39
CA ASP A 93 -12.72 23.83 13.29
C ASP A 93 -11.86 23.06 12.28
N PRO A 94 -11.38 23.72 11.20
CA PRO A 94 -10.51 23.07 10.23
C PRO A 94 -9.21 22.53 10.83
N ALA A 95 -8.66 23.20 11.85
CA ALA A 95 -7.40 22.76 12.45
C ALA A 95 -7.62 21.49 13.30
N GLU A 96 -8.70 21.43 14.07
CA GLU A 96 -9.11 20.23 14.79
C GLU A 96 -9.42 19.08 13.82
N ARG A 97 -10.20 19.34 12.76
CA ARG A 97 -10.52 18.32 11.75
C ARG A 97 -9.25 17.74 11.13
N GLY A 98 -8.27 18.59 10.83
CA GLY A 98 -6.97 18.18 10.31
C GLY A 98 -6.18 17.30 11.28
N ARG A 99 -6.15 17.65 12.57
CA ARG A 99 -5.50 16.85 13.62
C ARG A 99 -6.18 15.49 13.79
N THR A 100 -7.51 15.45 13.87
CA THR A 100 -8.26 14.19 13.97
C THR A 100 -8.05 13.30 12.76
N ALA A 101 -8.02 13.87 11.55
CA ALA A 101 -7.69 13.13 10.34
C ALA A 101 -6.27 12.54 10.42
N PHE A 102 -5.30 13.33 10.87
CA PHE A 102 -3.92 12.87 11.04
C PHE A 102 -3.82 11.70 12.04
N ASP A 103 -4.51 11.78 13.17
CA ASP A 103 -4.57 10.71 14.17
C ASP A 103 -5.14 9.41 13.56
N LEU A 104 -6.24 9.51 12.79
CA LEU A 104 -6.82 8.38 12.07
C LEU A 104 -5.84 7.78 11.04
N ALA A 105 -5.10 8.61 10.31
CA ALA A 105 -4.10 8.14 9.36
C ALA A 105 -3.00 7.32 10.06
N ILE A 106 -2.53 7.74 11.23
CA ILE A 106 -1.55 6.97 12.01
C ILE A 106 -2.13 5.62 12.46
N VAL A 107 -3.37 5.61 12.99
CA VAL A 107 -4.03 4.37 13.40
C VAL A 107 -4.13 3.38 12.24
N SER A 108 -4.47 3.86 11.03
CA SER A 108 -4.56 2.98 9.85
C SER A 108 -3.23 2.28 9.53
N VAL A 109 -2.09 2.98 9.72
CA VAL A 109 -0.76 2.41 9.49
C VAL A 109 -0.47 1.32 10.51
N LEU A 110 -0.85 1.54 11.78
CA LEU A 110 -0.66 0.56 12.84
C LEU A 110 -1.51 -0.69 12.63
N LEU A 111 -2.75 -0.55 12.16
CA LEU A 111 -3.62 -1.69 11.86
C LEU A 111 -3.11 -2.55 10.69
N ASP A 112 -2.55 -1.90 9.67
CA ASP A 112 -2.05 -2.56 8.45
C ASP A 112 -0.68 -3.23 8.67
N ALA A 113 0.29 -2.45 9.14
CA ALA A 113 1.68 -2.86 9.25
C ALA A 113 2.06 -3.39 10.64
N GLY A 114 1.48 -2.85 11.71
CA GLY A 114 1.93 -3.06 13.09
C GLY A 114 1.19 -4.16 13.87
N ALA A 115 -0.11 -4.36 13.62
CA ALA A 115 -0.97 -5.19 14.45
C ALA A 115 -0.85 -6.71 14.18
N GLY A 116 -0.09 -7.12 13.15
CA GLY A 116 0.14 -8.53 12.80
C GLY A 116 -1.05 -9.21 12.12
N MET A 117 -0.97 -10.53 11.90
CA MET A 117 -2.03 -11.29 11.20
C MET A 117 -3.18 -11.74 12.10
N GLY A 118 -2.99 -11.68 13.42
CA GLY A 118 -3.91 -12.24 14.42
C GLY A 118 -4.96 -11.26 14.94
N TRP A 119 -4.81 -9.95 14.69
CA TRP A 119 -5.78 -8.99 15.21
C TRP A 119 -7.13 -9.12 14.48
N ARG A 120 -8.21 -8.94 15.24
CA ARG A 120 -9.58 -8.88 14.75
C ARG A 120 -10.31 -7.79 15.53
N TYR A 121 -11.18 -7.05 14.86
CA TYR A 121 -12.10 -6.11 15.48
C TYR A 121 -13.52 -6.49 15.10
N ARG A 122 -14.40 -6.60 16.09
CA ARG A 122 -15.82 -6.85 15.88
C ARG A 122 -16.57 -5.56 16.17
N ASP A 123 -17.17 -4.99 15.14
CA ASP A 123 -18.00 -3.80 15.27
C ASP A 123 -19.34 -4.20 15.90
N GLY A 124 -19.60 -3.76 17.13
CA GLY A 124 -20.81 -4.12 17.88
C GLY A 124 -22.09 -3.69 17.15
N PRO A 125 -22.22 -2.42 16.74
CA PRO A 125 -23.35 -1.92 15.96
C PRO A 125 -23.64 -2.64 14.63
N THR A 126 -22.63 -2.94 13.81
CA THR A 126 -22.86 -3.51 12.46
C THR A 126 -22.70 -5.02 12.40
N GLY A 127 -22.08 -5.63 13.43
CA GLY A 127 -21.74 -7.05 13.44
C GLY A 127 -20.58 -7.44 12.51
N VAL A 128 -20.00 -6.49 11.78
CA VAL A 128 -18.89 -6.74 10.85
C VAL A 128 -17.62 -7.08 11.63
N GLU A 129 -16.90 -8.11 11.15
CA GLU A 129 -15.55 -8.41 11.63
C GLU A 129 -14.52 -7.83 10.65
N LEU A 130 -13.62 -7.02 11.18
CA LEU A 130 -12.51 -6.39 10.46
C LEU A 130 -11.20 -7.03 10.90
N SER A 131 -10.32 -7.26 9.93
CA SER A 131 -8.98 -7.79 10.14
C SER A 131 -8.02 -7.10 9.21
N LYS A 132 -6.74 -7.50 9.28
CA LYS A 132 -5.76 -7.07 8.30
C LYS A 132 -6.28 -7.37 6.88
N SER A 133 -6.25 -6.35 6.02
CA SER A 133 -6.55 -6.40 4.59
C SER A 133 -5.38 -6.92 3.79
#